data_AF-A0A942FUC2-F1
#
_entry.id   AF-A0A942FUC2-F1
#
_cell.length_a   1.000
_cell.length_b   1.000
_cell.length_c   1.000
_cell.angle_alpha   90.00
_cell.angle_beta   90.00
_cell.angle_gamma   90.00
#
_symmetry.space_group_name_H-M   'P 1'
#
loop_
_entity.id
_entity.type
_entity.pdbx_description
1 polymer ?
#
loop_
_entity_poly.entity_id
_entity_poly.type
_entity_poly.pdbx_seq_one_letter_code
_entity_poly.pdbx_strand_id
1 'polypeptide(L)'
;KPVVAVMGSVAASGGYYVLTSARHIVAAPTTVTGSIGVLTVKFVLEQFYAQYGLQPEALSRGRFAQLYSANQPFSPEERELIAHYIGEVYQRFVARVAEGRGLSKETVDALGQGRVWSGEDALARGLIDQLGDITSGLARAKALAGLHPEAPVWNVRAPARLLLPTSADPTTLQRALGPLLREQALLLSSAVSLTSSPR
;
A
#
# COMPACT_ATOMS: atom_id res chain seq x y z
N LYS A 1 19.60 10.00 1.88
CA LYS A 1 19.50 10.33 3.33
C LYS A 1 18.79 9.16 4.01
N PRO A 2 19.22 8.71 5.21
CA PRO A 2 18.55 7.61 5.89
C PRO A 2 17.12 8.00 6.26
N VAL A 3 16.17 7.08 6.06
CA VAL A 3 14.78 7.22 6.49
C VAL A 3 14.55 6.21 7.60
N VAL A 4 14.08 6.68 8.76
CA VAL A 4 13.64 5.84 9.88
C VAL A 4 12.14 6.02 10.03
N ALA A 5 11.42 4.91 9.97
CA ALA A 5 9.99 4.87 10.24
C ALA A 5 9.76 4.64 11.73
N VAL A 6 8.83 5.38 12.32
CA VAL A 6 8.34 5.13 13.67
C VAL A 6 6.84 4.93 13.57
N MET A 7 6.36 3.74 13.92
CA MET A 7 4.95 3.42 13.93
C MET A 7 4.27 4.06 15.14
N GLY A 8 3.04 4.55 14.94
CA GLY A 8 2.14 4.91 16.03
C GLY A 8 1.47 3.68 16.64
N SER A 9 0.23 3.85 17.12
CA SER A 9 -0.58 2.73 17.63
C SER A 9 -0.91 1.70 16.55
N VAL A 10 -1.05 2.13 15.29
CA VAL A 10 -1.37 1.26 14.15
C VAL A 10 -0.54 1.67 12.93
N ALA A 11 0.07 0.69 12.28
CA ALA A 11 0.64 0.81 10.95
C ALA A 11 0.58 -0.54 10.24
N ALA A 12 -0.58 -0.87 9.67
CA ALA A 12 -0.88 -2.14 9.03
C ALA A 12 -1.36 -1.92 7.57
N SER A 13 -1.33 -2.96 6.75
CA SER A 13 -1.73 -2.92 5.33
C SER A 13 -0.98 -1.81 4.56
N GLY A 14 -1.67 -0.88 3.90
CA GLY A 14 -1.03 0.26 3.23
C GLY A 14 -0.11 1.08 4.16
N GLY A 15 -0.43 1.15 5.45
CA GLY A 15 0.42 1.81 6.45
C GLY A 15 1.74 1.08 6.69
N TYR A 16 1.80 -0.25 6.55
CA TYR A 16 3.04 -1.02 6.57
C TYR A 16 3.76 -0.97 5.21
N TYR A 17 2.99 -1.01 4.11
CA TYR A 17 3.51 -0.94 2.74
C TYR A 17 4.43 0.26 2.50
N VAL A 18 4.03 1.45 2.95
CA VAL A 18 4.82 2.68 2.76
C VAL A 18 6.13 2.69 3.57
N LEU A 19 6.24 1.83 4.59
CA LEU A 19 7.42 1.74 5.44
C LEU A 19 8.47 0.76 4.90
N THR A 20 8.13 -0.03 3.86
CA THR A 20 9.01 -1.07 3.31
C THR A 20 10.34 -0.52 2.78
N SER A 21 10.39 0.74 2.35
CA SER A 21 11.62 1.41 1.91
C SER A 21 12.39 2.13 3.04
N ALA A 22 11.89 2.10 4.28
CA ALA A 22 12.59 2.68 5.41
C ALA A 22 13.83 1.83 5.76
N ARG A 23 14.94 2.50 6.06
CA ARG A 23 16.19 1.83 6.45
C ARG A 23 16.10 1.19 7.84
N HIS A 24 15.22 1.71 8.69
CA HIS A 24 14.97 1.20 10.04
C HIS A 24 13.53 1.49 10.42
N ILE A 25 12.86 0.53 11.04
CA ILE A 25 11.47 0.58 11.44
C ILE A 25 11.38 0.33 12.95
N VAL A 26 10.84 1.33 13.66
CA VAL A 26 10.61 1.28 15.11
C VAL A 26 9.11 1.16 15.37
N ALA A 27 8.71 0.33 16.32
CA ALA A 27 7.33 0.25 16.78
C ALA A 27 7.27 0.07 18.31
N ALA A 28 6.17 0.48 18.94
CA ALA A 28 5.94 0.15 20.35
C ALA A 28 5.58 -1.35 20.47
N PRO A 29 5.80 -1.99 21.63
CA PRO A 29 5.42 -3.38 21.86
C PRO A 29 3.97 -3.73 21.45
N THR A 30 3.05 -2.80 21.74
CA THR A 30 1.61 -2.96 21.50
C THR A 30 1.13 -2.38 20.16
N THR A 31 2.02 -1.87 19.31
CA THR A 31 1.66 -1.37 17.97
C THR A 31 1.03 -2.50 17.15
N VAL A 32 -0.11 -2.22 16.52
CA VAL A 32 -0.74 -3.15 15.57
C VAL A 32 -0.15 -2.93 14.19
N THR A 33 0.50 -3.95 13.64
CA THR A 33 1.15 -3.91 12.33
C THR A 33 0.91 -5.18 11.52
N GLY A 34 1.65 -5.37 10.43
CA GLY A 34 1.43 -6.43 9.45
C GLY A 34 0.23 -6.10 8.56
N SER A 35 -0.76 -6.98 8.55
CA SER A 35 -1.87 -6.99 7.59
C SER A 35 -1.37 -6.89 6.15
N ILE A 36 -0.32 -7.66 5.85
CA ILE A 36 0.21 -7.80 4.50
C ILE A 36 -0.83 -8.63 3.73
N GLY A 37 -1.70 -7.93 3.02
CA GLY A 37 -2.88 -8.47 2.39
C GLY A 37 -3.58 -7.42 1.54
N VAL A 38 -4.40 -7.89 0.60
CA VAL A 38 -5.16 -7.06 -0.32
C VAL A 38 -6.59 -7.56 -0.31
N LEU A 39 -7.53 -6.63 -0.16
CA LEU A 39 -8.95 -6.94 -0.23
C LEU A 39 -9.65 -5.90 -1.11
N THR A 40 -10.75 -6.31 -1.72
CA THR A 40 -11.68 -5.40 -2.38
C THR A 40 -13.06 -5.59 -1.76
N VAL A 41 -13.82 -4.51 -1.67
CA VAL A 41 -15.18 -4.53 -1.15
C VAL A 41 -16.08 -3.87 -2.17
N LYS A 42 -17.18 -4.54 -2.49
CA LYS A 42 -18.26 -4.03 -3.32
C LYS A 42 -19.58 -4.27 -2.60
N PHE A 43 -20.35 -3.21 -2.42
CA PHE A 43 -21.71 -3.32 -1.90
C PHE A 43 -22.65 -3.73 -3.04
N VAL A 44 -23.51 -4.73 -2.78
CA VAL A 44 -24.55 -5.16 -3.72
C VAL A 44 -25.89 -4.77 -3.12
N LEU A 45 -26.57 -3.83 -3.76
CA LEU A 45 -27.81 -3.19 -3.31
C LEU A 45 -29.03 -3.62 -4.13
N GLU A 46 -28.89 -4.63 -4.99
CA GLU A 46 -29.97 -5.19 -5.81
C GLU A 46 -31.25 -5.44 -5.01
N GLN A 47 -31.14 -6.14 -3.87
CA GLN A 47 -32.28 -6.46 -3.00
C GLN A 47 -32.86 -5.21 -2.32
N PHE A 48 -32.01 -4.24 -1.97
CA PHE A 48 -32.43 -2.97 -1.40
C PHE A 48 -33.25 -2.18 -2.43
N TYR A 49 -32.79 -2.10 -3.68
CA TYR A 49 -33.52 -1.42 -4.73
C TYR A 49 -34.88 -2.08 -5.01
N ALA A 50 -34.91 -3.42 -5.08
CA ALA A 50 -36.15 -4.17 -5.24
C ALA A 50 -37.16 -3.91 -4.11
N GLN A 51 -36.70 -3.85 -2.86
CA GLN A 51 -37.56 -3.62 -1.69
C GLN A 51 -38.26 -2.26 -1.72
N TYR A 52 -37.61 -1.22 -2.25
CA TYR A 52 -38.13 0.15 -2.29
C TYR A 52 -38.65 0.57 -3.68
N GLY A 53 -38.78 -0.37 -4.62
CA GLY A 53 -39.24 -0.09 -5.97
C GLY A 53 -38.31 0.82 -6.78
N LEU A 54 -37.03 0.89 -6.41
CA LEU A 54 -36.02 1.66 -7.15
C LEU A 54 -35.51 0.81 -8.32
N GLN A 55 -35.38 1.43 -9.50
CA GLN A 55 -34.89 0.78 -10.71
C GLN A 55 -33.77 1.61 -11.32
N PRO A 56 -32.53 1.46 -10.84
CA PRO A 56 -31.41 2.20 -11.39
C PRO A 56 -31.13 1.73 -12.83
N GLU A 57 -31.28 2.64 -13.79
CA GLU A 57 -30.93 2.40 -15.19
C GLU A 57 -29.46 2.73 -15.43
N ALA A 58 -28.74 1.85 -16.13
CA ALA A 58 -27.33 2.03 -16.43
C ALA A 58 -27.09 1.99 -17.96
N LEU A 59 -26.67 3.12 -18.52
CA LEU A 59 -26.16 3.21 -19.89
C LEU A 59 -24.64 3.14 -19.84
N SER A 60 -24.07 2.09 -20.42
CA SER A 60 -22.62 1.83 -20.34
C SER A 60 -22.10 1.26 -21.64
N ARG A 61 -20.83 1.54 -21.95
CA ARG A 61 -20.15 1.02 -23.13
C ARG A 61 -18.85 0.33 -22.70
N GLY A 62 -18.75 -0.96 -23.00
CA GLY A 62 -17.59 -1.80 -22.68
C GLY A 62 -17.94 -2.95 -21.72
N ARG A 63 -17.25 -4.09 -21.89
CA ARG A 63 -17.56 -5.36 -21.20
C ARG A 63 -17.57 -5.24 -19.66
N PHE A 64 -16.65 -4.47 -19.09
CA PHE A 64 -16.49 -4.31 -17.63
C PHE A 64 -16.83 -2.89 -17.15
N ALA A 65 -17.59 -2.12 -17.94
CA ALA A 65 -17.92 -0.73 -17.59
C ALA A 65 -18.74 -0.59 -16.29
N GLN A 66 -19.39 -1.67 -15.85
CA GLN A 66 -20.18 -1.73 -14.62
C GLN A 66 -19.55 -2.59 -13.52
N LEU A 67 -18.24 -2.88 -13.58
CA LEU A 67 -17.55 -3.80 -12.66
C LEU A 67 -17.90 -3.53 -11.18
N TYR A 68 -17.89 -2.26 -10.75
CA TYR A 68 -18.22 -1.85 -9.37
C TYR A 68 -19.65 -1.33 -9.18
N SER A 69 -20.55 -1.57 -10.13
CA SER A 69 -21.96 -1.18 -10.01
C SER A 69 -22.62 -1.87 -8.81
N ALA A 70 -23.25 -1.10 -7.92
CA ALA A 70 -23.95 -1.64 -6.77
C ALA A 70 -25.23 -2.41 -7.14
N ASN A 71 -25.69 -2.29 -8.38
CA ASN A 71 -26.97 -2.85 -8.84
C ASN A 71 -26.95 -4.38 -8.93
N GLN A 72 -25.77 -4.99 -9.01
CA GLN A 72 -25.63 -6.42 -9.26
C GLN A 72 -24.32 -6.97 -8.65
N PRO A 73 -24.29 -8.26 -8.27
CA PRO A 73 -23.06 -8.91 -7.86
C PRO A 73 -22.07 -8.98 -9.02
N PHE A 74 -20.79 -9.26 -8.72
CA PHE A 74 -19.83 -9.58 -9.78
C PHE A 74 -20.26 -10.85 -10.53
N SER A 75 -20.22 -10.78 -11.87
CA SER A 75 -20.32 -11.97 -12.73
C SER A 75 -19.12 -12.91 -12.51
N PRO A 76 -19.17 -14.19 -12.94
CA PRO A 76 -18.03 -15.10 -12.83
C PRO A 76 -16.74 -14.54 -13.47
N GLU A 77 -16.85 -13.92 -14.63
CA GLU A 77 -15.71 -13.31 -15.35
C GLU A 77 -15.15 -12.09 -14.60
N GLU A 78 -16.03 -11.25 -14.06
CA GLU A 78 -15.63 -10.11 -13.24
C GLU A 78 -14.93 -10.54 -11.95
N ARG A 79 -15.39 -11.65 -11.33
CA ARG A 79 -14.77 -12.22 -10.14
C ARG A 79 -13.36 -12.72 -10.43
N GLU A 80 -13.18 -13.41 -11.55
CA GLU A 80 -11.86 -13.90 -11.97
C GLU A 80 -10.91 -12.74 -12.24
N LEU A 81 -11.36 -11.70 -12.95
CA LEU A 81 -10.59 -10.48 -13.21
C LEU A 81 -10.13 -9.82 -11.90
N ILE A 82 -11.04 -9.67 -10.94
CA ILE A 82 -10.75 -9.06 -9.64
C ILE A 82 -9.83 -9.95 -8.80
N ALA A 83 -10.03 -11.27 -8.80
CA ALA A 83 -9.16 -12.20 -8.08
C ALA A 83 -7.73 -12.16 -8.62
N HIS A 84 -7.57 -12.10 -9.94
CA HIS A 84 -6.28 -11.93 -10.59
C HIS A 84 -5.60 -10.63 -10.15
N TYR A 85 -6.31 -9.50 -10.22
CA TYR A 85 -5.83 -8.20 -9.76
C TYR A 85 -5.37 -8.22 -8.29
N ILE A 86 -6.17 -8.81 -7.39
CA ILE A 86 -5.83 -8.97 -5.97
C ILE A 86 -4.52 -9.75 -5.82
N GLY A 87 -4.38 -10.86 -6.56
CA GLY A 87 -3.17 -11.69 -6.57
C GLY A 87 -1.93 -10.89 -7.00
N GLU A 88 -2.02 -10.11 -8.08
CA GLU A 88 -0.89 -9.30 -8.56
C GLU A 88 -0.46 -8.21 -7.56
N VAL A 89 -1.42 -7.52 -6.95
CA VAL A 89 -1.13 -6.49 -5.93
C VAL A 89 -0.50 -7.15 -4.70
N TYR A 90 -1.02 -8.31 -4.28
CA TYR A 90 -0.49 -9.04 -3.13
C TYR A 90 0.95 -9.49 -3.36
N GLN A 91 1.25 -10.08 -4.52
CA GLN A 91 2.62 -10.51 -4.85
C GLN A 91 3.61 -9.34 -4.88
N ARG A 92 3.18 -8.15 -5.32
CA ARG A 92 4.01 -6.93 -5.22
C ARG A 92 4.24 -6.49 -3.78
N PHE A 93 3.21 -6.57 -2.93
CA PHE A 93 3.37 -6.28 -1.50
C PHE A 93 4.39 -7.24 -0.87
N VAL A 94 4.23 -8.55 -1.09
CA VAL A 94 5.17 -9.57 -0.62
C VAL A 94 6.60 -9.26 -1.10
N ALA A 95 6.77 -8.94 -2.39
CA ALA A 95 8.08 -8.62 -2.95
C ALA A 95 8.73 -7.39 -2.28
N ARG A 96 7.98 -6.33 -2.02
CA ARG A 96 8.53 -5.12 -1.37
C ARG A 96 8.91 -5.34 0.08
N VAL A 97 8.11 -6.11 0.81
CA VAL A 97 8.44 -6.46 2.20
C VAL A 97 9.68 -7.36 2.21
N ALA A 98 9.75 -8.35 1.31
CA ALA A 98 10.91 -9.22 1.19
C ALA A 98 12.20 -8.42 0.93
N GLU A 99 12.17 -7.51 -0.05
CA GLU A 99 13.29 -6.62 -0.38
C GLU A 99 13.66 -5.71 0.80
N GLY A 100 12.69 -5.01 1.38
CA GLY A 100 12.92 -4.04 2.44
C GLY A 100 13.35 -4.64 3.77
N ARG A 101 12.96 -5.88 4.05
CA ARG A 101 13.26 -6.59 5.31
C ARG A 101 14.40 -7.61 5.17
N GLY A 102 14.89 -7.85 3.96
CA GLY A 102 15.89 -8.90 3.69
C GLY A 102 15.36 -10.31 3.96
N LEU A 103 14.06 -10.54 3.77
CA LEU A 103 13.38 -11.83 3.97
C LEU A 103 13.13 -12.52 2.62
N SER A 104 12.97 -13.84 2.62
CA SER A 104 12.48 -14.54 1.43
C SER A 104 11.01 -14.21 1.16
N LYS A 105 10.58 -14.27 -0.11
CA LYS A 105 9.17 -14.03 -0.46
C LYS A 105 8.26 -15.07 0.18
N GLU A 106 8.75 -16.31 0.28
CA GLU A 106 8.05 -17.43 0.90
C GLU A 106 7.84 -17.19 2.39
N THR A 107 8.86 -16.68 3.09
CA THR A 107 8.73 -16.26 4.49
C THR A 107 7.71 -15.14 4.64
N VAL A 108 7.77 -14.12 3.80
CA VAL A 108 6.83 -12.99 3.86
C VAL A 108 5.40 -13.44 3.56
N ASP A 109 5.19 -14.30 2.57
CA ASP A 109 3.87 -14.87 2.28
C ASP A 109 3.33 -15.68 3.49
N ALA A 110 4.19 -16.51 4.10
CA ALA A 110 3.86 -17.26 5.30
C ALA A 110 3.60 -16.40 6.54
N LEU A 111 4.11 -15.16 6.60
CA LEU A 111 3.82 -14.17 7.64
C LEU A 111 2.62 -13.27 7.27
N GLY A 112 2.27 -13.20 6.00
CA GLY A 112 1.23 -12.36 5.42
C GLY A 112 -0.16 -13.00 5.50
N GLN A 113 -0.86 -13.01 4.37
CA GLN A 113 -2.26 -13.47 4.26
C GLN A 113 -3.24 -12.66 5.13
N GLY A 114 -2.97 -11.36 5.28
CA GLY A 114 -3.82 -10.44 6.05
C GLY A 114 -3.67 -10.52 7.57
N ARG A 115 -2.80 -11.39 8.10
CA ARG A 115 -2.53 -11.50 9.55
C ARG A 115 -1.98 -10.20 10.13
N VAL A 116 -2.45 -9.85 11.32
CA VAL A 116 -1.96 -8.73 12.12
C VAL A 116 -0.97 -9.22 13.17
N TRP A 117 -0.01 -8.37 13.51
CA TRP A 117 1.03 -8.66 14.50
C TRP A 117 1.11 -7.52 15.51
N SER A 118 1.43 -7.86 16.77
CA SER A 118 1.92 -6.87 17.74
C SER A 118 3.32 -6.38 17.32
N GLY A 119 3.80 -5.28 17.90
CA GLY A 119 5.15 -4.80 17.64
C GLY A 119 6.21 -5.80 18.12
N GLU A 120 5.98 -6.44 19.28
CA GLU A 120 6.83 -7.53 19.78
C GLU A 120 6.89 -8.71 18.82
N ASP A 121 5.72 -9.17 18.35
CA ASP A 121 5.64 -10.27 17.39
C ASP A 121 6.30 -9.93 16.06
N ALA A 122 6.09 -8.70 15.59
CA ALA A 122 6.67 -8.20 14.36
C ALA A 122 8.20 -8.15 14.45
N LEU A 123 8.77 -7.75 15.59
CA LEU A 123 10.21 -7.77 15.80
C LEU A 123 10.77 -9.19 15.75
N ALA A 124 10.14 -10.13 16.47
CA ALA A 124 10.55 -11.53 16.47
C ALA A 124 10.51 -12.18 15.07
N ARG A 125 9.68 -11.65 14.18
CA ARG A 125 9.49 -12.10 12.79
C ARG A 125 10.30 -11.31 11.76
N GLY A 126 11.11 -10.33 12.19
CA GLY A 126 11.91 -9.49 11.31
C GLY A 126 11.12 -8.46 10.50
N LEU A 127 9.84 -8.25 10.81
CA LEU A 127 8.98 -7.26 10.15
C LEU A 127 9.28 -5.83 10.59
N ILE A 128 9.92 -5.64 11.74
CA ILE A 128 10.47 -4.36 12.22
C ILE A 128 11.89 -4.57 12.76
N ASP A 129 12.60 -3.48 13.04
CA ASP A 129 14.00 -3.55 13.47
C ASP A 129 14.21 -3.32 14.97
N GLN A 130 13.28 -2.63 15.63
CA GLN A 130 13.45 -2.23 17.02
C GLN A 130 12.11 -1.91 17.71
N LEU A 131 12.03 -2.25 19.00
CA LEU A 131 10.98 -1.73 19.88
C LEU A 131 11.35 -0.34 20.42
N GLY A 132 10.38 0.56 20.44
CA GLY A 132 10.56 1.91 20.98
C GLY A 132 9.52 2.89 20.47
N ASP A 133 9.92 4.14 20.46
CA ASP A 133 9.07 5.30 20.21
C ASP A 133 9.75 6.32 19.28
N ILE A 134 9.19 7.54 19.22
CA ILE A 134 9.76 8.62 18.43
C ILE A 134 11.16 9.02 18.89
N THR A 135 11.43 8.97 20.20
CA THR A 135 12.76 9.28 20.76
C THR A 135 13.80 8.30 20.25
N SER A 136 13.46 7.01 20.28
CA SER A 136 14.27 5.91 19.74
C SER A 136 14.51 6.07 18.24
N GLY A 137 13.48 6.42 17.48
CA GLY A 137 13.58 6.67 16.04
C GLY A 137 14.46 7.86 15.69
N LEU A 138 14.35 8.98 16.42
CA LEU A 138 15.20 10.16 16.22
C LEU A 138 16.68 9.86 16.52
N ALA A 139 16.95 9.15 17.63
CA ALA A 139 18.30 8.73 17.97
C ALA A 139 18.88 7.83 16.86
N ARG A 140 18.09 6.87 16.36
CA ARG A 140 18.50 5.99 15.26
C ARG A 140 18.75 6.77 13.96
N ALA A 141 17.90 7.74 13.63
CA ALA A 141 18.05 8.57 12.45
C ALA A 141 19.34 9.41 12.49
N LYS A 142 19.63 10.03 13.65
CA LYS A 142 20.87 10.79 13.88
C LYS A 142 22.11 9.90 13.73
N ALA A 143 22.09 8.71 14.34
CA ALA A 143 23.18 7.75 14.24
C ALA A 143 23.42 7.29 12.79
N LEU A 144 22.35 6.90 12.06
CA LEU A 144 22.45 6.49 10.66
C LEU A 144 22.91 7.62 9.71
N ALA A 145 22.70 8.87 10.11
CA ALA A 145 23.13 10.06 9.37
C ALA A 145 24.53 10.56 9.76
N GLY A 146 25.17 9.97 10.78
CA GLY A 146 26.45 10.45 11.30
C GLY A 146 26.36 11.81 11.99
N LEU A 147 25.20 12.15 12.56
CA LEU A 147 24.95 13.43 13.23
C LEU A 147 25.20 13.32 14.74
N HIS A 148 25.57 14.44 15.36
CA HIS A 148 25.72 14.53 16.82
C HIS A 148 24.38 14.20 17.52
N PRO A 149 24.39 13.55 18.71
CA PRO A 149 23.17 13.24 19.47
C PRO A 149 22.26 14.45 19.72
N GLU A 150 22.87 15.61 19.96
CA GLU A 150 22.18 16.89 20.19
C GLU A 150 21.88 17.69 18.90
N ALA A 151 21.99 17.07 17.72
CA ALA A 151 21.64 17.74 16.48
C ALA A 151 20.17 18.23 16.52
N PRO A 152 19.89 19.47 16.08
CA PRO A 152 18.54 20.02 16.11
C PRO A 152 17.58 19.19 15.25
N VAL A 153 16.33 19.11 15.71
CA VAL A 153 15.25 18.39 15.03
C VAL A 153 14.16 19.39 14.66
N TRP A 154 13.73 19.37 13.41
CA TRP A 154 12.65 20.22 12.91
C TRP A 154 11.44 19.36 12.57
N ASN A 155 10.28 19.76 13.08
CA ASN A 155 9.02 19.16 12.67
C ASN A 155 8.57 19.82 11.36
N VAL A 156 8.62 19.06 10.27
CA VAL A 156 8.09 19.50 8.98
C VAL A 156 6.66 19.00 8.87
N ARG A 157 5.70 19.91 8.95
CA ARG A 157 4.30 19.57 8.65
C ARG A 157 4.12 19.51 7.14
N ALA A 158 3.54 18.43 6.65
CA ALA A 158 3.09 18.38 5.26
C ALA A 158 2.11 19.54 5.02
N PRO A 159 2.18 20.23 3.88
CA PRO A 159 1.21 21.26 3.54
C PRO A 159 -0.19 20.64 3.53
N ALA A 160 -1.19 21.36 4.05
CA ALA A 160 -2.58 20.89 4.11
C ALA A 160 -3.20 20.59 2.72
N ARG A 161 -2.52 21.01 1.64
CA ARG A 161 -2.90 20.75 0.26
C ARG A 161 -1.76 20.00 -0.42
N LEU A 162 -2.10 18.97 -1.20
CA LEU A 162 -1.15 18.28 -2.05
C LEU A 162 -0.51 19.29 -3.01
N LEU A 163 0.74 19.66 -2.74
CA LEU A 163 1.53 20.50 -3.64
C LEU A 163 2.20 19.57 -4.64
N LEU A 164 1.71 19.57 -5.88
CA LEU A 164 2.44 18.94 -6.96
C LEU A 164 3.80 19.64 -7.10
N PRO A 165 4.88 18.89 -7.36
CA PRO A 165 6.19 19.50 -7.60
C PRO A 165 6.07 20.43 -8.81
N THR A 166 6.13 21.73 -8.56
CA THR A 166 6.19 22.75 -9.62
C THR A 166 7.66 23.00 -9.93
N SER A 167 8.03 22.84 -11.20
CA SER A 167 9.38 23.08 -11.69
C SER A 167 9.29 23.78 -13.03
N ALA A 168 10.09 24.82 -13.22
CA ALA A 168 10.28 25.42 -14.55
C ALA A 168 11.11 24.50 -15.47
N ASP A 169 11.85 23.56 -14.89
CA ASP A 169 12.64 22.56 -15.59
C ASP A 169 11.80 21.26 -15.78
N PRO A 170 11.51 20.88 -17.04
CA PRO A 170 10.76 19.66 -17.38
C PRO A 170 11.43 18.38 -16.87
N THR A 171 12.76 18.33 -16.77
CA THR A 171 13.48 17.12 -16.35
C THR A 171 13.34 16.84 -14.86
N THR A 172 13.20 17.89 -14.05
CA THR A 172 12.93 17.79 -12.61
C THR A 172 11.50 17.34 -12.35
N LEU A 173 10.54 17.82 -13.14
CA LEU A 173 9.16 17.32 -13.14
C LEU A 173 9.09 15.84 -13.54
N GLN A 174 9.79 15.45 -14.60
CA GLN A 174 9.83 14.06 -15.07
C GLN A 174 10.46 13.12 -14.04
N ARG A 175 11.51 13.54 -13.33
CA ARG A 175 12.10 12.75 -12.22
C ARG A 175 11.18 12.65 -11.02
N ALA A 176 10.45 13.72 -10.69
CA ALA A 176 9.54 13.73 -9.54
C ALA A 176 8.26 12.92 -9.80
N LEU A 177 7.73 12.96 -11.02
CA LEU A 177 6.50 12.26 -11.40
C LEU A 177 6.76 10.88 -12.00
N GLY A 178 7.96 10.61 -12.52
CA GLY A 178 8.33 9.36 -13.18
C GLY A 178 8.07 8.10 -12.34
N PRO A 179 8.43 8.05 -11.05
CA PRO A 179 8.10 6.94 -10.18
C PRO A 179 6.59 6.74 -10.00
N LEU A 180 5.82 7.82 -9.86
CA LEU A 180 4.35 7.76 -9.73
C LEU A 180 3.69 7.23 -11.00
N LEU A 181 4.18 7.66 -12.16
CA LEU A 181 3.71 7.21 -13.46
C LEU A 181 4.11 5.76 -13.76
N ARG A 182 5.30 5.31 -13.34
CA ARG A 182 5.70 3.90 -13.47
C ARG A 182 4.82 2.98 -12.64
N GLU A 183 4.50 3.36 -11.40
CA GLU A 183 3.59 2.58 -10.56
C GLU A 183 2.19 2.44 -11.18
N GLN A 184 1.65 3.55 -11.72
CA GLN A 184 0.37 3.52 -12.43
C GLN A 184 0.43 2.76 -13.76
N ALA A 185 1.50 2.92 -14.54
CA ALA A 185 1.69 2.20 -15.79
C ALA A 185 1.85 0.69 -15.55
N LEU A 186 2.51 0.27 -14.47
CA LEU A 186 2.58 -1.14 -14.06
C LEU A 186 1.21 -1.67 -13.62
N LEU A 187 0.41 -0.86 -12.93
CA LEU A 187 -0.98 -1.20 -12.57
C LEU A 187 -1.91 -1.32 -13.79
N LEU A 188 -1.68 -0.54 -14.83
CA LEU A 188 -2.50 -0.51 -16.04
C LEU A 188 -2.03 -1.51 -17.11
N SER A 189 -0.72 -1.75 -17.24
CA SER A 189 -0.16 -2.65 -18.26
C SER A 189 -0.39 -4.13 -17.96
N SER A 190 -0.43 -4.53 -16.67
CA SER A 190 -0.83 -5.89 -16.30
C SER A 190 -2.32 -6.15 -16.58
N ALA A 191 -3.17 -5.13 -16.37
CA ALA A 191 -4.59 -5.19 -16.75
C ALA A 191 -4.83 -5.19 -18.28
N VAL A 192 -3.95 -4.57 -19.07
CA VAL A 192 -4.08 -4.48 -20.54
C VAL A 192 -3.51 -5.69 -21.28
N SER A 193 -2.55 -6.41 -20.71
CA SER A 193 -1.91 -7.55 -21.39
C SER A 193 -2.87 -8.75 -21.59
N LEU A 194 -3.93 -8.85 -20.79
CA LEU A 194 -4.97 -9.90 -20.89
C LEU A 194 -6.11 -9.58 -21.87
N THR A 195 -6.16 -8.39 -22.48
CA THR A 195 -7.22 -8.02 -23.43
C THR A 195 -6.82 -8.16 -24.89
N SER A 196 -5.58 -8.61 -25.17
CA SER A 196 -5.10 -8.86 -26.54
C SER A 196 -5.26 -10.32 -26.96
N SER A 197 -6.50 -10.79 -27.08
CA SER A 197 -6.82 -11.90 -27.99
C SER A 197 -7.49 -11.32 -29.23
N PRO A 198 -6.93 -11.50 -30.44
CA PRO A 198 -7.53 -10.97 -31.66
C PRO A 198 -8.66 -11.90 -32.13
N ARG A 199 -9.91 -11.44 -31.98
CA ARG A 199 -11.06 -11.48 -32.91
C ARG A 199 -12.38 -11.55 -32.16
#